data_AF-A0A2G7FLN6-F1
#
_entry.id   AF-A0A2G7FLN6-F1
#
_cell.length_a   1.000
_cell.length_b   1.000
_cell.length_c   1.000
_cell.angle_alpha   90.00
_cell.angle_beta   90.00
_cell.angle_gamma   90.00
#
_symmetry.space_group_name_H-M   'P 1'
#
loop_
_entity.id
_entity.type
_entity.pdbx_description
1 polymer ?
#
loop_
_entity_poly.entity_id
_entity_poly.type
_entity_poly.pdbx_seq_one_letter_code
_entity_poly.pdbx_strand_id
1 'polypeptide(L)'
;MIIDIFISARAFFLVTYLHISTACSLPVVDLGYELHQAFSLNFLTSYFTNATFSASLDVSSYPVPLIQDPRISEDCLFLDVVVPQKVFGRAQGKTPVPKESLAPVIVYFYGGGHALGNKGGVDPSGLIQRSQQQGKDGVIHVALNYRLGAFGWLAGHTVSRKGTPNAALHDQLLGLTWAILQSPAWEPNYDTDKQERTFRQYLKLLNVSTIEEARQLPSEKLIAANTHQVSSSPYGTFTYGPVVDGVFVPDPPGKLLLRGEFDHSVKILNGHTLNEALIYTPPSSFQE
;
A
#
# COMPACT_ATOMS: atom_id res chain seq x y z
N MET A 1 12.92 -1.67 -25.39
CA MET A 1 11.84 -2.67 -25.30
C MET A 1 11.13 -2.43 -23.97
N ILE A 2 10.29 -1.39 -23.96
CA ILE A 2 9.57 -0.84 -22.80
C ILE A 2 8.09 -0.98 -23.16
N ILE A 3 7.59 -2.21 -23.29
CA ILE A 3 6.20 -2.48 -23.64
C ILE A 3 5.83 -3.83 -23.01
N ASP A 4 5.50 -3.80 -21.72
CA ASP A 4 4.69 -4.83 -21.03
C ASP A 4 3.98 -4.27 -19.77
N ILE A 5 3.87 -2.92 -19.68
CA ILE A 5 3.12 -2.22 -18.60
C ILE A 5 1.60 -2.18 -18.91
N PHE A 6 1.16 -2.71 -20.05
CA PHE A 6 -0.25 -2.74 -20.45
C PHE A 6 -0.89 -4.12 -20.33
N ILE A 7 -0.84 -4.73 -19.13
CA ILE A 7 -1.87 -5.70 -18.75
C ILE A 7 -2.98 -4.92 -18.05
N SER A 8 -4.01 -4.57 -18.83
CA SER A 8 -5.39 -4.29 -18.40
C SER A 8 -5.65 -3.38 -17.19
N ALA A 9 -4.79 -2.40 -16.90
CA ALA A 9 -5.16 -1.29 -16.02
C ALA A 9 -5.52 -0.08 -16.90
N ARG A 10 -6.80 0.23 -17.06
CA ARG A 10 -7.19 1.57 -17.49
C ARG A 10 -6.88 2.49 -16.31
N ALA A 11 -5.69 3.09 -16.29
CA ALA A 11 -5.37 4.16 -15.35
C ALA A 11 -6.25 5.37 -15.67
N PHE A 12 -7.47 5.39 -15.13
CA PHE A 12 -8.30 6.58 -15.10
C PHE A 12 -7.91 7.39 -13.86
N PHE A 13 -7.17 8.47 -14.09
CA PHE A 13 -7.02 9.52 -13.07
C PHE A 13 -8.37 10.21 -12.87
N LEU A 14 -9.21 9.66 -11.98
CA LEU A 14 -10.41 10.33 -11.53
C LEU A 14 -9.98 11.44 -10.55
N VAL A 15 -9.72 12.64 -11.07
CA VAL A 15 -9.47 13.82 -10.24
C VAL A 15 -10.82 14.23 -9.63
N THR A 16 -11.12 13.74 -8.43
CA THR A 16 -12.31 14.14 -7.70
C THR A 16 -12.01 15.38 -6.87
N TYR A 17 -12.66 16.49 -7.21
CA TYR A 17 -12.57 17.74 -6.48
C TYR A 17 -13.51 17.71 -5.28
N LEU A 18 -12.98 17.55 -4.06
CA LEU A 18 -13.78 17.81 -2.87
C LEU A 18 -13.84 19.34 -2.63
N HIS A 19 -14.92 19.97 -3.08
CA HIS A 19 -15.45 21.11 -2.33
C HIS A 19 -15.94 20.56 -0.99
N ILE A 20 -15.68 21.29 0.10
CA ILE A 20 -16.32 21.02 1.39
C ILE A 20 -17.83 21.17 1.17
N SER A 21 -18.49 20.07 0.84
CA SER A 21 -19.92 19.98 0.64
C SER A 21 -20.37 18.60 1.06
N THR A 22 -21.37 18.59 1.93
CA THR A 22 -22.02 17.44 2.52
C THR A 22 -22.62 16.53 1.45
N ALA A 23 -22.23 15.25 1.48
CA ALA A 23 -22.81 14.11 0.77
C ALA A 23 -22.54 13.96 -0.74
N CYS A 24 -21.58 13.09 -1.06
CA CYS A 24 -21.82 11.85 -1.81
C CYS A 24 -20.61 10.94 -1.52
N SER A 25 -20.82 9.84 -0.80
CA SER A 25 -19.74 8.90 -0.47
C SER A 25 -19.05 8.47 -1.77
N LEU A 26 -17.79 8.88 -1.96
CA LEU A 26 -16.96 8.40 -3.05
C LEU A 26 -16.94 6.87 -3.02
N PRO A 27 -16.82 6.19 -4.17
CA PRO A 27 -16.51 4.76 -4.16
C PRO A 27 -15.14 4.61 -3.50
N VAL A 28 -15.16 4.25 -2.22
CA VAL A 28 -14.01 3.71 -1.53
C VAL A 28 -13.77 2.39 -2.22
N VAL A 29 -12.84 2.33 -3.17
CA VAL A 29 -12.33 1.04 -3.64
C VAL A 29 -11.45 0.53 -2.50
N ASP A 30 -12.09 -0.22 -1.62
CA ASP A 30 -11.43 -0.93 -0.55
C ASP A 30 -10.72 -2.12 -1.18
N LEU A 31 -9.41 -2.21 -1.05
CA LEU A 31 -8.69 -3.40 -1.50
C LEU A 31 -9.00 -4.62 -0.61
N GLY A 32 -9.73 -4.41 0.48
CA GLY A 32 -10.46 -5.42 1.25
C GLY A 32 -9.65 -6.63 1.63
N TYR A 33 -8.60 -6.34 2.39
CA TYR A 33 -7.82 -7.35 3.10
C TYR A 33 -7.95 -7.14 4.61
N GLU A 34 -9.16 -6.79 5.07
CA GLU A 34 -9.49 -6.77 6.49
C GLU A 34 -9.69 -8.20 6.98
N LEU A 35 -8.58 -8.87 7.32
CA LEU A 35 -8.43 -9.72 8.52
C LEU A 35 -7.18 -10.58 8.33
N HIS A 36 -6.13 -10.19 9.05
CA HIS A 36 -4.82 -10.80 8.97
C HIS A 36 -4.44 -11.43 10.30
N GLN A 37 -3.68 -12.52 10.21
CA GLN A 37 -3.03 -13.18 11.33
C GLN A 37 -1.74 -12.45 11.79
N ALA A 38 -1.26 -11.48 10.99
CA ALA A 38 -0.06 -10.69 11.30
C ALA A 38 -0.29 -9.54 12.30
N PHE A 39 -1.54 -9.14 12.55
CA PHE A 39 -1.87 -8.01 13.43
C PHE A 39 -2.77 -8.45 14.58
N SER A 40 -2.38 -8.13 15.80
CA SER A 40 -3.17 -8.45 16.98
C SER A 40 -4.05 -7.27 17.44
N LEU A 41 -4.90 -6.75 16.53
CA LEU A 41 -5.75 -5.58 16.82
C LEU A 41 -6.69 -5.80 18.02
N ASN A 42 -7.27 -7.00 18.13
CA ASN A 42 -8.14 -7.38 19.26
C ASN A 42 -7.34 -7.44 20.58
N PHE A 43 -6.11 -7.94 20.54
CA PHE A 43 -5.23 -7.95 21.70
C PHE A 43 -4.80 -6.55 22.11
N LEU A 44 -4.44 -5.68 21.16
CA LEU A 44 -4.06 -4.30 21.46
C LEU A 44 -5.16 -3.57 22.22
N THR A 45 -6.41 -3.75 21.79
CA THR A 45 -7.57 -3.16 22.47
C THR A 45 -7.64 -3.63 23.91
N SER A 46 -7.53 -4.94 24.16
CA SER A 46 -7.48 -5.51 25.51
C SER A 46 -6.28 -4.99 26.33
N TYR A 47 -5.09 -4.94 25.73
CA TYR A 47 -3.86 -4.46 26.36
C TYR A 47 -3.97 -2.99 26.81
N PHE A 48 -4.43 -2.09 25.93
CA PHE A 48 -4.55 -0.66 26.26
C PHE A 48 -5.72 -0.34 27.19
N THR A 49 -6.78 -1.15 27.17
CA THR A 49 -7.94 -0.97 28.07
C THR A 49 -7.81 -1.73 29.38
N ASN A 50 -6.69 -2.44 29.59
CA ASN A 50 -6.46 -3.34 30.72
C ASN A 50 -7.59 -4.37 30.91
N ALA A 51 -8.19 -4.82 29.80
CA ALA A 51 -9.21 -5.84 29.78
C ALA A 51 -8.60 -7.22 29.55
N THR A 52 -9.19 -8.27 30.12
CA THR A 52 -8.73 -9.65 29.91
C THR A 52 -8.93 -10.04 28.44
N PHE A 53 -7.84 -10.43 27.76
CA PHE A 53 -7.92 -10.98 26.40
C PHE A 53 -8.38 -12.45 26.46
N SER A 54 -9.56 -12.74 25.89
CA SER A 54 -10.19 -14.08 25.95
C SER A 54 -10.36 -14.74 24.57
N ALA A 55 -9.90 -14.10 23.50
CA ALA A 55 -10.01 -14.63 22.15
C ALA A 55 -8.91 -15.68 21.87
N SER A 56 -9.15 -16.54 20.88
CA SER A 56 -8.21 -17.61 20.53
C SER A 56 -6.85 -17.05 20.10
N LEU A 57 -5.77 -17.66 20.59
CA LEU A 57 -4.40 -17.40 20.15
C LEU A 57 -4.06 -18.14 18.84
N ASP A 58 -4.87 -19.13 18.48
CA ASP A 58 -4.74 -19.87 17.22
C ASP A 58 -5.50 -19.14 16.13
N VAL A 59 -4.77 -18.61 15.16
CA VAL A 59 -5.39 -17.76 14.16
C VAL A 59 -6.17 -18.54 13.08
N SER A 60 -6.01 -19.86 13.02
CA SER A 60 -6.87 -20.74 12.20
C SER A 60 -8.32 -20.80 12.70
N SER A 61 -8.57 -20.33 13.93
CA SER A 61 -9.90 -20.28 14.54
C SER A 61 -10.74 -19.07 14.13
N TYR A 62 -10.16 -18.06 13.47
CA TYR A 62 -10.91 -16.90 12.96
C TYR A 62 -11.35 -17.17 11.51
N PRO A 63 -12.65 -17.00 11.19
CA PRO A 63 -13.11 -17.21 9.83
C PRO A 63 -12.48 -16.15 8.91
N VAL A 64 -11.85 -16.60 7.83
CA VAL A 64 -11.51 -15.73 6.70
C VAL A 64 -12.85 -15.22 6.13
N PRO A 65 -13.10 -13.90 6.09
CA PRO A 65 -14.34 -13.39 5.50
C PRO A 65 -14.41 -13.82 4.03
N LEU A 66 -15.34 -14.73 3.72
CA LEU A 66 -15.59 -15.20 2.36
C LEU A 66 -16.49 -14.22 1.57
N ILE A 67 -17.07 -13.23 2.26
CA ILE A 67 -17.88 -12.19 1.61
C ILE A 67 -16.92 -11.13 1.07
N GLN A 68 -16.68 -11.17 -0.23
CA GLN A 68 -15.97 -10.12 -0.94
C GLN A 68 -16.81 -8.85 -0.89
N ASP A 69 -16.30 -7.82 -0.22
CA ASP A 69 -16.91 -6.49 -0.25
C ASP A 69 -16.98 -6.04 -1.73
N PRO A 70 -18.14 -5.59 -2.22
CA PRO A 70 -18.31 -5.18 -3.62
C PRO A 70 -17.41 -4.00 -4.03
N ARG A 71 -16.79 -3.33 -3.04
CA ARG A 71 -15.79 -2.29 -3.24
C ARG A 71 -14.41 -2.83 -3.61
N ILE A 72 -14.17 -4.14 -3.47
CA ILE A 72 -12.91 -4.81 -3.79
C ILE A 72 -12.88 -5.16 -5.27
N SER A 73 -11.95 -4.53 -5.99
CA SER A 73 -11.77 -4.69 -7.43
C SER A 73 -10.28 -4.70 -7.79
N GLU A 74 -9.93 -5.42 -8.84
CA GLU A 74 -8.61 -5.30 -9.48
C GLU A 74 -8.44 -3.95 -10.19
N ASP A 75 -9.54 -3.32 -10.60
CA ASP A 75 -9.55 -1.94 -11.10
C ASP A 75 -9.50 -0.98 -9.91
N CYS A 76 -8.29 -0.69 -9.44
CA CYS A 76 -8.09 0.01 -8.18
C CYS A 76 -7.09 1.17 -8.20
N LEU A 77 -6.39 1.40 -9.32
CA LEU A 77 -5.33 2.41 -9.46
C LEU A 77 -5.91 3.84 -9.56
N PHE A 78 -6.57 4.26 -8.50
CA PHE A 78 -7.15 5.58 -8.33
C PHE A 78 -6.35 6.40 -7.32
N LEU A 79 -6.43 7.72 -7.45
CA LEU A 79 -5.90 8.66 -6.47
C LEU A 79 -6.94 9.73 -6.13
N ASP A 80 -6.79 10.34 -4.97
CA ASP A 80 -7.56 11.51 -4.53
C ASP A 80 -6.60 12.68 -4.39
N VAL A 81 -7.02 13.86 -4.86
CA VAL A 81 -6.27 15.11 -4.75
C VAL A 81 -7.09 16.11 -3.97
N VAL A 82 -6.63 16.48 -2.78
CA VAL A 82 -7.23 17.51 -1.95
C VAL A 82 -6.41 18.79 -2.10
N VAL A 83 -7.02 19.83 -2.67
CA VAL A 83 -6.35 21.09 -3.02
C VAL A 83 -6.97 22.24 -2.20
N PRO A 84 -6.16 23.08 -1.54
CA PRO A 84 -6.66 24.31 -0.92
C PRO A 84 -7.35 25.21 -1.95
N GLN A 85 -8.51 25.77 -1.60
CA GLN A 85 -9.33 26.56 -2.54
C GLN A 85 -8.56 27.71 -3.20
N LYS A 86 -7.68 28.40 -2.46
CA LYS A 86 -6.83 29.48 -2.98
C LYS A 86 -5.86 28.99 -4.07
N VAL A 87 -5.27 27.81 -3.86
CA VAL A 87 -4.35 27.18 -4.83
C VAL A 87 -5.11 26.77 -6.08
N PHE A 88 -6.29 26.15 -5.91
CA PHE A 88 -7.15 25.74 -7.02
C PHE A 88 -7.62 26.95 -7.85
N GLY A 89 -8.13 28.00 -7.22
CA GLY A 89 -8.59 29.21 -7.90
C GLY A 89 -7.47 29.90 -8.70
N ARG A 90 -6.25 29.94 -8.16
CA ARG A 90 -5.08 30.46 -8.88
C ARG A 90 -4.74 29.63 -10.12
N ALA A 91 -4.85 28.30 -10.05
CA ALA A 91 -4.56 27.41 -11.17
C ALA A 91 -5.57 27.55 -12.32
N GLN A 92 -6.80 27.99 -12.04
CA GLN A 92 -7.84 28.27 -13.05
C GLN A 92 -7.63 29.62 -13.77
N GLY A 93 -6.74 30.48 -13.26
CA GLY A 93 -6.44 31.76 -13.87
C GLY A 93 -5.68 31.64 -15.20
N LYS A 94 -5.84 32.65 -16.07
CA LYS A 94 -5.11 32.72 -17.36
C LYS A 94 -3.64 33.15 -17.21
N THR A 95 -3.27 33.67 -16.05
CA THR A 95 -1.91 34.14 -15.76
C THR A 95 -1.05 32.99 -15.26
N PRO A 96 0.14 32.76 -15.86
CA PRO A 96 1.09 31.76 -15.37
C PRO A 96 1.43 31.98 -13.89
N VAL A 97 1.48 30.89 -13.13
CA VAL A 97 1.86 30.93 -11.71
C VAL A 97 3.39 30.86 -11.61
N PRO A 98 4.05 31.83 -10.95
CA PRO A 98 5.49 31.77 -10.69
C PRO A 98 5.84 30.52 -9.88
N LYS A 99 7.04 29.95 -10.10
CA LYS A 99 7.47 28.71 -9.45
C LYS A 99 7.48 28.83 -7.92
N GLU A 100 7.83 30.01 -7.41
CA GLU A 100 7.90 30.36 -6.00
C GLU A 100 6.51 30.42 -5.34
N SER A 101 5.46 30.50 -6.16
CA SER A 101 4.06 30.51 -5.74
C SER A 101 3.39 29.14 -5.89
N LEU A 102 4.11 28.10 -6.33
CA LEU A 102 3.55 26.74 -6.38
C LEU A 102 3.32 26.21 -4.96
N ALA A 103 2.20 25.53 -4.77
CA ALA A 103 1.92 24.87 -3.50
C ALA A 103 2.74 23.57 -3.39
N PRO A 104 3.32 23.27 -2.22
CA PRO A 104 3.96 21.97 -1.97
C PRO A 104 2.93 20.83 -2.07
N VAL A 105 3.39 19.67 -2.54
CA VAL A 105 2.57 18.45 -2.68
C VAL A 105 3.07 17.37 -1.71
N ILE A 106 2.17 16.84 -0.91
CA ILE A 106 2.39 15.66 -0.06
C ILE A 106 1.68 14.48 -0.72
N VAL A 107 2.44 13.45 -1.07
CA VAL A 107 1.90 12.17 -1.55
C VAL A 107 1.94 11.15 -0.42
N TYR A 108 0.76 10.71 -0.02
CA TYR A 108 0.54 9.73 1.02
C TYR A 108 0.44 8.32 0.45
N PHE A 109 1.34 7.45 0.92
CA PHE A 109 1.25 6.01 0.76
C PHE A 109 0.75 5.42 2.08
N TYR A 110 -0.40 4.76 2.04
CA TYR A 110 -0.88 4.03 3.20
C TYR A 110 0.03 2.85 3.52
N GLY A 111 0.15 2.50 4.81
CA GLY A 111 0.75 1.25 5.26
C GLY A 111 -0.24 0.09 5.20
N GLY A 112 0.16 -1.05 5.74
CA GLY A 112 -0.69 -2.26 5.77
C GLY A 112 0.06 -3.54 5.40
N GLY A 113 1.36 -3.60 5.67
CA GLY A 113 2.12 -4.85 5.51
C GLY A 113 2.10 -5.41 4.10
N HIS A 114 2.06 -4.53 3.09
CA HIS A 114 2.00 -4.87 1.67
C HIS A 114 0.76 -5.66 1.23
N ALA A 115 -0.20 -5.86 2.12
CA ALA A 115 -1.27 -6.79 1.88
C ALA A 115 -2.64 -6.29 2.34
N LEU A 116 -2.74 -5.11 2.99
CA LEU A 116 -3.99 -4.41 3.25
C LEU A 116 -3.85 -2.89 3.11
N GLY A 117 -4.99 -2.18 3.11
CA GLY A 117 -5.06 -0.73 3.11
C GLY A 117 -5.70 -0.14 1.83
N ASN A 118 -6.02 1.16 1.89
CA ASN A 118 -6.54 1.93 0.77
C ASN A 118 -6.28 3.43 1.00
N LYS A 119 -6.40 4.23 -0.07
CA LYS A 119 -6.16 5.68 -0.07
C LYS A 119 -7.03 6.49 0.90
N GLY A 120 -8.19 5.95 1.30
CA GLY A 120 -9.15 6.60 2.20
C GLY A 120 -8.83 6.42 3.69
N GLY A 121 -7.75 5.72 4.04
CA GLY A 121 -7.41 5.42 5.44
C GLY A 121 -6.97 6.60 6.31
N VAL A 122 -6.76 7.79 5.72
CA VAL A 122 -6.35 9.01 6.46
C VAL A 122 -7.13 10.22 5.96
N ASP A 123 -7.68 11.00 6.90
CA ASP A 123 -8.25 12.32 6.63
C ASP A 123 -7.15 13.41 6.67
N PRO A 124 -6.84 14.06 5.53
CA PRO A 124 -5.82 15.11 5.48
C PRO A 124 -6.30 16.48 5.98
N SER A 125 -7.56 16.64 6.38
CA SER A 125 -8.18 17.93 6.72
C SER A 125 -7.39 18.73 7.75
N GLY A 126 -6.97 18.09 8.85
CA GLY A 126 -6.17 18.72 9.90
C GLY A 126 -4.78 19.17 9.42
N LEU A 127 -4.11 18.34 8.61
CA LEU A 127 -2.80 18.67 8.03
C LEU A 127 -2.91 19.89 7.10
N ILE A 128 -3.91 19.88 6.21
CA ILE A 128 -4.16 20.98 5.28
C ILE A 128 -4.49 22.26 6.06
N GLN A 129 -5.38 22.19 7.04
CA GLN A 129 -5.75 23.35 7.86
C GLN A 129 -4.54 23.94 8.58
N ARG A 130 -3.66 23.11 9.16
CA ARG A 130 -2.43 23.57 9.82
C ARG A 130 -1.45 24.20 8.83
N SER A 131 -1.35 23.66 7.61
CA SER A 131 -0.46 24.19 6.57
C SER A 131 -0.84 25.59 6.08
N GLN A 132 -2.11 25.99 6.25
CA GLN A 132 -2.64 27.30 5.85
C GLN A 132 -2.48 28.37 6.92
N GLN A 133 -2.01 28.02 8.12
CA GLN A 133 -1.74 28.99 9.18
C GLN A 133 -0.66 29.99 8.75
N GLN A 134 -0.63 31.16 9.41
CA GLN A 134 0.33 32.23 9.12
C GLN A 134 0.23 32.76 7.67
N GLY A 135 -0.95 32.68 7.05
CA GLY A 135 -1.21 33.26 5.74
C GLY A 135 -0.65 32.46 4.55
N LYS A 136 -0.19 31.23 4.78
CA LYS A 136 0.33 30.34 3.72
C LYS A 136 -0.82 29.76 2.88
N ASP A 137 -0.53 29.44 1.63
CA ASP A 137 -1.52 28.89 0.69
C ASP A 137 -1.96 27.46 1.02
N GLY A 138 -1.19 26.77 1.86
CA GLY A 138 -1.39 25.38 2.27
C GLY A 138 -0.63 24.37 1.41
N VAL A 139 -0.86 23.09 1.68
CA VAL A 139 -0.31 21.94 0.95
C VAL A 139 -1.38 21.27 0.11
N ILE A 140 -1.01 20.74 -1.05
CA ILE A 140 -1.83 19.79 -1.80
C ILE A 140 -1.56 18.41 -1.21
N HIS A 141 -2.62 17.65 -0.91
CA HIS A 141 -2.51 16.27 -0.46
C HIS A 141 -2.97 15.32 -1.56
N VAL A 142 -2.17 14.31 -1.86
CA VAL A 142 -2.48 13.27 -2.83
C VAL A 142 -2.43 11.94 -2.11
N ALA A 143 -3.52 11.17 -2.11
CA ALA A 143 -3.53 9.79 -1.61
C ALA A 143 -3.81 8.87 -2.80
N LEU A 144 -3.01 7.82 -2.97
CA LEU A 144 -3.17 6.90 -4.11
C LEU A 144 -3.26 5.46 -3.67
N ASN A 145 -4.04 4.69 -4.43
CA ASN A 145 -4.03 3.24 -4.35
C ASN A 145 -2.88 2.68 -5.18
N TYR A 146 -2.27 1.62 -4.64
CA TYR A 146 -1.26 0.82 -5.31
C TYR A 146 -1.61 -0.66 -5.08
N ARG A 147 -1.16 -1.56 -5.96
CA ARG A 147 -1.49 -2.98 -5.82
C ARG A 147 -0.89 -3.57 -4.54
N LEU A 148 -1.60 -4.54 -3.96
CA LEU A 148 -1.23 -5.22 -2.71
C LEU A 148 -1.22 -6.74 -2.90
N GLY A 149 -0.75 -7.46 -1.89
CA GLY A 149 -0.69 -8.92 -1.85
C GLY A 149 -0.06 -9.52 -3.13
N ALA A 150 -0.69 -10.58 -3.62
CA ALA A 150 -0.29 -11.25 -4.84
C ALA A 150 -0.29 -10.31 -6.07
N PHE A 151 -1.23 -9.36 -6.13
CA PHE A 151 -1.38 -8.48 -7.29
C PHE A 151 -0.24 -7.46 -7.42
N GLY A 152 0.34 -7.05 -6.29
CA GLY A 152 1.40 -6.04 -6.24
C GLY A 152 2.81 -6.59 -6.07
N TRP A 153 2.95 -7.77 -5.47
CA TRP A 153 4.21 -8.22 -4.88
C TRP A 153 4.58 -9.68 -5.19
N LEU A 154 3.89 -10.35 -6.12
CA LEU A 154 4.39 -11.65 -6.61
C LEU A 154 5.80 -11.47 -7.19
N ALA A 155 6.66 -12.42 -6.88
CA ALA A 155 8.08 -12.40 -7.23
C ALA A 155 8.61 -13.84 -7.38
N GLY A 156 9.92 -13.98 -7.54
CA GLY A 156 10.58 -15.25 -7.84
C GLY A 156 11.06 -15.32 -9.29
N HIS A 157 11.83 -16.37 -9.60
CA HIS A 157 12.46 -16.54 -10.91
C HIS A 157 11.44 -16.64 -12.05
N THR A 158 10.28 -17.28 -11.80
CA THR A 158 9.22 -17.41 -12.79
C THR A 158 8.58 -16.05 -13.10
N VAL A 159 8.21 -15.29 -12.06
CA VAL A 159 7.60 -13.96 -12.21
C VAL A 159 8.57 -12.99 -12.86
N SER A 160 9.85 -13.03 -12.50
CA SER A 160 10.89 -12.15 -13.09
C SER A 160 11.06 -12.33 -14.61
N ARG A 161 10.66 -13.48 -15.16
CA ARG A 161 10.74 -13.78 -16.61
C ARG A 161 9.43 -13.56 -17.35
N LYS A 162 8.28 -13.70 -16.68
CA LYS A 162 6.94 -13.75 -17.29
C LYS A 162 5.95 -12.71 -16.73
N GLY A 163 6.45 -11.81 -15.90
CA GLY A 163 5.68 -10.76 -15.24
C GLY A 163 6.61 -9.66 -14.72
N THR A 164 6.07 -8.86 -13.81
CA THR A 164 6.75 -7.68 -13.26
C THR A 164 6.80 -7.83 -11.74
N PRO A 165 7.94 -8.23 -11.17
CA PRO A 165 8.17 -8.13 -9.73
C PRO A 165 7.99 -6.67 -9.28
N ASN A 166 7.69 -6.47 -7.99
CA ASN A 166 7.52 -5.13 -7.43
C ASN A 166 6.49 -4.24 -8.16
N ALA A 167 5.45 -4.85 -8.75
CA ALA A 167 4.42 -4.15 -9.51
C ALA A 167 3.81 -2.96 -8.73
N ALA A 168 3.67 -3.11 -7.42
CA ALA A 168 3.26 -2.07 -6.50
C ALA A 168 4.21 -0.86 -6.45
N LEU A 169 5.54 -1.06 -6.50
CA LEU A 169 6.50 0.07 -6.56
C LEU A 169 6.39 0.84 -7.87
N HIS A 170 6.07 0.15 -8.97
CA HIS A 170 5.79 0.80 -10.24
C HIS A 170 4.51 1.64 -10.16
N ASP A 171 3.46 1.14 -9.50
CA ASP A 171 2.23 1.90 -9.27
C ASP A 171 2.52 3.17 -8.44
N GLN A 172 3.33 3.03 -7.39
CA GLN A 172 3.74 4.16 -6.56
C GLN A 172 4.56 5.19 -7.35
N LEU A 173 5.49 4.75 -8.19
CA LEU A 173 6.32 5.64 -9.01
C LEU A 173 5.50 6.47 -10.01
N LEU A 174 4.44 5.91 -10.60
CA LEU A 174 3.55 6.65 -11.50
C LEU A 174 2.93 7.88 -10.83
N GLY A 175 2.81 7.89 -9.49
CA GLY A 175 2.29 9.03 -8.73
C GLY A 175 3.29 10.15 -8.40
N LEU A 176 4.59 10.01 -8.69
CA LEU A 176 5.64 10.73 -7.94
C LEU A 176 6.42 11.85 -8.64
N THR A 177 5.95 12.37 -9.77
CA THR A 177 6.81 13.25 -10.59
C THR A 177 7.36 14.52 -9.90
N TRP A 178 6.75 15.06 -8.81
CA TRP A 178 7.21 16.27 -8.10
C TRP A 178 6.82 16.37 -6.61
N ALA A 179 6.73 15.26 -5.87
CA ALA A 179 6.10 15.25 -4.54
C ALA A 179 6.99 14.81 -3.37
N ILE A 180 6.55 15.14 -2.14
CA ILE A 180 7.12 14.61 -0.90
C ILE A 180 6.47 13.26 -0.58
N LEU A 181 7.31 12.24 -0.37
CA LEU A 181 6.89 10.92 0.06
C LEU A 181 6.51 10.90 1.53
N GLN A 182 5.31 10.40 1.85
CA GLN A 182 4.90 10.09 3.21
C GLN A 182 4.65 8.59 3.37
N SER A 183 5.36 7.99 4.33
CA SER A 183 5.21 6.60 4.82
C SER A 183 5.42 5.46 3.80
N PRO A 184 6.47 5.48 2.94
CA PRO A 184 6.80 4.27 2.18
C PRO A 184 7.32 3.18 3.12
N ALA A 185 6.62 2.04 3.17
CA ALA A 185 7.08 0.86 3.91
C ALA A 185 8.00 0.00 3.04
N TRP A 186 9.08 -0.50 3.63
CA TRP A 186 9.96 -1.47 2.99
C TRP A 186 10.34 -2.56 3.99
N GLU A 187 9.73 -3.73 3.83
CA GLU A 187 10.25 -4.96 4.45
C GLU A 187 10.91 -5.82 3.36
N PRO A 188 12.24 -5.98 3.41
CA PRO A 188 12.95 -6.68 2.35
C PRO A 188 12.74 -8.19 2.43
N ASN A 189 12.28 -8.79 1.33
CA ASN A 189 12.31 -10.23 1.14
C ASN A 189 13.51 -10.61 0.24
N TYR A 190 14.59 -11.10 0.86
CA TYR A 190 15.88 -11.32 0.18
C TYR A 190 16.00 -12.66 -0.56
N ASP A 191 15.17 -13.64 -0.23
CA ASP A 191 15.31 -15.01 -0.70
C ASP A 191 14.41 -15.24 -1.93
N THR A 192 15.01 -15.27 -3.13
CA THR A 192 14.28 -15.51 -4.38
C THR A 192 13.63 -16.90 -4.42
N ASP A 193 14.22 -17.92 -3.78
CA ASP A 193 13.61 -19.24 -3.69
C ASP A 193 12.39 -19.23 -2.77
N LYS A 194 12.43 -18.44 -1.68
CA LYS A 194 11.25 -18.20 -0.84
C LYS A 194 10.14 -17.54 -1.64
N GLN A 195 10.46 -16.53 -2.44
CA GLN A 195 9.49 -15.85 -3.30
C GLN A 195 8.88 -16.81 -4.33
N GLU A 196 9.69 -17.66 -4.96
CA GLU A 196 9.23 -18.68 -5.90
C GLU A 196 8.32 -19.71 -5.21
N ARG A 197 8.64 -20.13 -3.96
CA ARG A 197 7.75 -21.00 -3.16
C ARG A 197 6.41 -20.31 -2.86
N THR A 198 6.43 -19.02 -2.48
CA THR A 198 5.21 -18.23 -2.27
C THR A 198 4.37 -18.16 -3.54
N PHE A 199 4.99 -17.87 -4.69
CA PHE A 199 4.32 -17.84 -6.00
C PHE A 199 3.71 -19.20 -6.36
N ARG A 200 4.43 -20.30 -6.18
CA ARG A 200 3.90 -21.65 -6.45
C ARG A 200 2.75 -22.03 -5.52
N GLN A 201 2.82 -21.63 -4.26
CA GLN A 201 1.72 -21.83 -3.31
C GLN A 201 0.48 -21.05 -3.74
N TYR A 202 0.64 -19.84 -4.28
CA TYR A 202 -0.47 -19.07 -4.84
C TYR A 202 -1.13 -19.79 -6.02
N LEU A 203 -0.34 -20.28 -6.98
CA LEU A 203 -0.85 -21.07 -8.11
C LEU A 203 -1.58 -22.35 -7.65
N LYS A 204 -1.06 -23.01 -6.61
CA LYS A 204 -1.69 -24.18 -5.99
C LYS A 204 -3.06 -23.85 -5.40
N LEU A 205 -3.21 -22.71 -4.72
CA LEU A 205 -4.50 -22.25 -4.20
C LEU A 205 -5.51 -21.97 -5.31
N LEU A 206 -5.03 -21.53 -6.48
CA LEU A 206 -5.84 -21.28 -7.68
C LEU A 206 -6.13 -22.54 -8.51
N ASN A 207 -5.51 -23.68 -8.18
CA ASN A 207 -5.57 -24.92 -8.95
C ASN A 207 -5.13 -24.73 -10.43
N VAL A 208 -4.04 -23.97 -10.63
CA VAL A 208 -3.40 -23.75 -11.93
C VAL A 208 -1.89 -24.02 -11.83
N SER A 209 -1.22 -24.16 -12.98
CA SER A 209 0.22 -24.47 -13.04
C SER A 209 1.08 -23.30 -13.53
N THR A 210 0.47 -22.30 -14.16
CA THR A 210 1.20 -21.17 -14.76
C THR A 210 0.57 -19.81 -14.41
N ILE A 211 1.38 -18.75 -14.50
CA ILE A 211 0.88 -17.37 -14.35
C ILE A 211 -0.08 -16.99 -15.49
N GLU A 212 0.12 -17.56 -16.68
CA GLU A 212 -0.76 -17.34 -17.83
C GLU A 212 -2.17 -17.89 -17.56
N GLU A 213 -2.27 -19.09 -17.01
CA GLU A 213 -3.56 -19.68 -16.59
C GLU A 213 -4.20 -18.86 -15.45
N ALA A 214 -3.40 -18.44 -14.46
CA ALA A 214 -3.90 -17.60 -13.36
C ALA A 214 -4.56 -16.31 -13.89
N ARG A 215 -3.95 -15.64 -14.88
CA ARG A 215 -4.49 -14.41 -15.49
C ARG A 215 -5.83 -14.59 -16.21
N GLN A 216 -6.24 -15.82 -16.51
CA GLN A 216 -7.54 -16.11 -17.15
C GLN A 216 -8.64 -16.42 -16.14
N LEU A 217 -8.32 -16.50 -14.85
CA LEU A 217 -9.32 -16.75 -13.80
C LEU A 217 -10.11 -15.48 -13.48
N PRO A 218 -11.38 -15.61 -13.05
CA PRO A 218 -12.15 -14.49 -12.51
C PRO A 218 -11.46 -13.84 -11.29
N SER A 219 -11.57 -12.53 -11.18
CA SER A 219 -10.96 -11.71 -10.12
C SER A 219 -11.29 -12.23 -8.72
N GLU A 220 -12.52 -12.70 -8.50
CA GLU A 220 -12.98 -13.21 -7.21
C GLU A 220 -12.16 -14.42 -6.74
N LYS A 221 -11.73 -15.29 -7.68
CA LYS A 221 -10.86 -16.42 -7.35
C LYS A 221 -9.45 -15.98 -6.98
N LEU A 222 -8.91 -15.01 -7.72
CA LEU A 222 -7.59 -14.44 -7.47
C LEU A 222 -7.53 -13.75 -6.10
N ILE A 223 -8.57 -12.99 -5.77
CA ILE A 223 -8.73 -12.29 -4.49
C ILE A 223 -8.87 -13.30 -3.36
N ALA A 224 -9.75 -14.31 -3.50
CA ALA A 224 -9.95 -15.33 -2.47
C ALA A 224 -8.67 -16.13 -2.17
N ALA A 225 -7.93 -16.54 -3.20
CA ALA A 225 -6.64 -17.22 -3.01
C ALA A 225 -5.61 -16.32 -2.33
N ASN A 226 -5.59 -15.02 -2.68
CA ASN A 226 -4.69 -14.06 -2.06
C ASN A 226 -5.03 -13.90 -0.57
N THR A 227 -6.31 -13.68 -0.23
CA THR A 227 -6.77 -13.55 1.15
C THR A 227 -6.41 -14.78 1.98
N HIS A 228 -6.61 -15.99 1.45
CA HIS A 228 -6.23 -17.22 2.14
C HIS A 228 -4.71 -17.30 2.39
N GLN A 229 -3.90 -16.92 1.40
CA GLN A 229 -2.45 -17.01 1.54
C GLN A 229 -1.90 -15.97 2.51
N VAL A 230 -2.37 -14.73 2.38
CA VAL A 230 -1.99 -13.61 3.23
C VAL A 230 -2.42 -13.84 4.68
N SER A 231 -3.64 -14.34 4.89
CA SER A 231 -4.11 -14.64 6.23
C SER A 231 -3.15 -15.61 6.89
N SER A 232 -2.71 -16.68 6.22
CA SER A 232 -1.79 -17.68 6.77
C SER A 232 -0.36 -17.20 7.16
N SER A 233 -0.07 -15.90 7.17
CA SER A 233 1.24 -15.35 7.55
C SER A 233 1.47 -15.42 9.08
N PRO A 234 2.63 -15.92 9.55
CA PRO A 234 3.00 -15.83 10.96
C PRO A 234 3.04 -14.39 11.49
N TYR A 235 2.81 -14.22 12.80
CA TYR A 235 2.95 -12.95 13.51
C TYR A 235 4.29 -12.25 13.22
N GLY A 236 4.23 -10.94 12.93
CA GLY A 236 5.39 -10.12 12.61
C GLY A 236 6.09 -10.45 11.30
N THR A 237 5.46 -11.25 10.44
CA THR A 237 5.95 -11.52 9.09
C THR A 237 4.88 -11.20 8.06
N PHE A 238 5.32 -10.79 6.87
CA PHE A 238 4.44 -10.52 5.75
C PHE A 238 4.76 -11.49 4.61
N THR A 239 3.72 -12.15 4.08
CA THR A 239 3.87 -13.09 2.95
C THR A 239 4.43 -12.38 1.71
N TYR A 240 4.00 -11.14 1.51
CA TYR A 240 4.30 -10.30 0.37
C TYR A 240 5.08 -9.07 0.80
N GLY A 241 5.90 -8.57 -0.11
CA GLY A 241 6.70 -7.37 0.12
C GLY A 241 7.68 -7.14 -1.02
N PRO A 242 8.40 -6.01 -0.98
CA PRO A 242 9.38 -5.68 -1.99
C PRO A 242 10.54 -6.67 -2.04
N VAL A 243 11.07 -6.87 -3.26
CA VAL A 243 12.15 -7.82 -3.55
C VAL A 243 13.28 -7.15 -4.31
N VAL A 244 14.49 -7.70 -4.21
CA VAL A 244 15.61 -7.33 -5.09
C VAL A 244 15.37 -7.98 -6.46
N ASP A 245 15.09 -7.17 -7.48
CA ASP A 245 14.84 -7.63 -8.86
C ASP A 245 16.00 -7.34 -9.82
N GLY A 246 17.03 -6.62 -9.35
CA GLY A 246 18.21 -6.27 -10.13
C GLY A 246 17.99 -5.16 -11.15
N VAL A 247 16.78 -4.60 -11.26
CA VAL A 247 16.42 -3.58 -12.25
C VAL A 247 15.83 -2.35 -11.57
N PHE A 248 14.66 -2.47 -10.95
CA PHE A 248 14.03 -1.39 -10.20
C PHE A 248 14.63 -1.30 -8.79
N VAL A 249 14.85 -2.46 -8.17
CA VAL A 249 15.51 -2.63 -6.88
C VAL A 249 16.81 -3.38 -7.13
N PRO A 250 17.93 -2.67 -7.38
CA PRO A 250 19.16 -3.30 -7.84
C PRO A 250 19.89 -4.12 -6.77
N ASP A 251 19.73 -3.78 -5.48
CA ASP A 251 20.35 -4.46 -4.33
C ASP A 251 19.53 -4.10 -3.07
N PRO A 252 19.68 -4.79 -1.92
CA PRO A 252 19.07 -4.37 -0.66
C PRO A 252 19.29 -2.90 -0.35
N PRO A 253 18.26 -2.13 0.05
CA PRO A 253 18.40 -0.72 0.39
C PRO A 253 19.49 -0.44 1.43
N GLY A 254 19.68 -1.32 2.42
CA GLY A 254 20.76 -1.19 3.40
C GLY A 254 22.15 -1.17 2.76
N LYS A 255 22.39 -1.96 1.71
CA LYS A 255 23.67 -1.95 0.96
C LYS A 255 23.80 -0.71 0.07
N LEU A 256 22.70 -0.29 -0.56
CA LEU A 256 22.69 0.94 -1.38
C LEU A 256 23.01 2.16 -0.52
N LEU A 257 22.40 2.26 0.66
CA LEU A 257 22.66 3.32 1.64
C LEU A 257 24.12 3.32 2.10
N LEU A 258 24.67 2.16 2.46
CA LEU A 258 26.09 2.03 2.86
C LEU A 258 27.06 2.45 1.75
N ARG A 259 26.70 2.25 0.48
CA ARG A 259 27.51 2.63 -0.68
C ARG A 259 27.29 4.08 -1.14
N GLY A 260 26.34 4.81 -0.55
CA GLY A 260 25.96 6.14 -1.02
C GLY A 260 25.16 6.12 -2.34
N GLU A 261 24.62 4.97 -2.73
CA GLU A 261 23.85 4.76 -3.97
C GLU A 261 22.38 5.11 -3.76
N PHE A 262 22.11 6.36 -3.42
CA PHE A 262 20.76 6.92 -3.26
C PHE A 262 20.70 8.37 -3.74
N ASP A 263 19.51 8.95 -3.83
CA ASP A 263 19.34 10.36 -4.20
C ASP A 263 19.71 11.29 -3.02
N HIS A 264 20.80 12.04 -3.18
CA HIS A 264 21.32 12.97 -2.17
C HIS A 264 20.59 14.33 -2.15
N SER A 265 19.71 14.59 -3.12
CA SER A 265 18.95 15.84 -3.22
C SER A 265 17.71 15.85 -2.32
N VAL A 266 17.25 14.67 -1.88
CA VAL A 266 16.06 14.51 -1.06
C VAL A 266 16.38 14.72 0.42
N LYS A 267 15.65 15.63 1.07
CA LYS A 267 15.71 15.81 2.53
C LYS A 267 14.77 14.82 3.20
N ILE A 268 15.25 14.15 4.24
CA ILE A 268 14.52 13.07 4.92
C ILE A 268 14.05 13.54 6.30
N LEU A 269 12.79 13.24 6.60
CA LEU A 269 12.25 13.25 7.96
C LEU A 269 11.83 11.82 8.30
N ASN A 270 12.39 11.23 9.36
CA ASN A 270 12.07 9.88 9.81
C ASN A 270 11.72 9.86 11.31
N GLY A 271 10.95 8.85 11.71
CA GLY A 271 10.57 8.62 13.10
C GLY A 271 10.10 7.18 13.29
N HIS A 272 9.99 6.77 14.55
CA HIS A 272 9.43 5.48 14.97
C HIS A 272 8.60 5.70 16.24
N THR A 273 7.63 4.82 16.47
CA THR A 273 6.90 4.76 17.72
C THR A 273 7.68 3.95 18.77
N LEU A 274 7.43 4.20 20.05
CA LEU A 274 8.16 3.51 21.13
C LEU A 274 7.93 1.98 21.11
N ASN A 275 6.75 1.54 20.68
CA ASN A 275 6.28 0.16 20.77
C ASN A 275 5.83 -0.40 19.40
N GLU A 276 6.63 -0.21 18.34
CA GLU A 276 6.27 -0.65 16.97
C GLU A 276 5.89 -2.14 16.89
N ALA A 277 6.62 -2.99 17.61
CA ALA A 277 6.47 -4.44 17.56
C ALA A 277 5.21 -4.96 18.26
N LEU A 278 4.54 -4.14 19.07
CA LEU A 278 3.46 -4.61 19.95
C LEU A 278 2.29 -5.18 19.15
N ILE A 279 1.93 -4.55 18.02
CA ILE A 279 0.85 -5.02 17.16
C ILE A 279 1.19 -6.32 16.42
N TYR A 280 2.48 -6.61 16.28
CA TYR A 280 3.02 -7.72 15.50
C TYR A 280 3.45 -8.91 16.36
N THR A 281 3.50 -8.75 17.68
CA THR A 281 3.91 -9.78 18.62
C THR A 281 2.74 -10.72 18.93
N PRO A 282 2.93 -12.05 18.92
CA PRO A 282 1.86 -12.96 19.28
C PRO A 282 1.41 -12.73 20.74
N PRO A 283 0.10 -12.69 21.04
CA PRO A 283 -0.39 -12.38 22.38
C PRO A 283 0.08 -13.35 23.47
N SER A 284 0.41 -14.60 23.09
CA SER A 284 1.02 -15.58 23.99
C SER A 284 2.32 -15.10 24.63
N SER A 285 3.01 -14.14 24.01
CA SER A 285 4.26 -13.58 24.54
C SER A 285 4.06 -12.69 25.78
N PHE A 286 2.81 -12.36 26.11
CA PHE A 286 2.46 -11.47 27.23
C PHE A 286 1.81 -12.20 28.41
N GLN A 287 1.69 -13.53 28.34
CA GLN A 287 1.20 -14.36 29.44
C GLN A 287 2.40 -14.97 30.17
N GLU A 288 2.92 -14.26 31.18
CA GLU A 288 3.76 -14.83 32.25
C GLU A 288 2.89 -15.06 33.51
#